data_AF-A0A9Q7TMT8-F1
#
_entry.id   AF-A0A9Q7TMT8-F1
#
_cell.length_a   1.000
_cell.length_b   1.000
_cell.length_c   1.000
_cell.angle_alpha   90.00
_cell.angle_beta   90.00
_cell.angle_gamma   90.00
#
_symmetry.space_group_name_H-M   'P 1'
#
loop_
_entity.id
_entity.type
_entity.pdbx_description
1 polymer ?
#
loop_
_entity_poly.entity_id
_entity_poly.type
_entity_poly.pdbx_seq_one_letter_code
_entity_poly.pdbx_strand_id
1 'polypeptide(L)'
;MLVFNHKFILLAVLVLALFLSSADSVDAKKQCRTKGNKKHHHKQYHNSNSNHTKQTQSGSPAGSQSDATSQSGSGSDSGSSSSASFGSSSSSGSGSSSNASSGSSSSSDSNSSGSSSSSGSSSNSNSTISISGFTPPLGKAGVAGGNSLKWIGKSLGWYYDWTPNPDNPNRGDILAVPMLWGLGRVNHDDDWARFDAFKKLKPGSAPFVMGYNEPDFQGSGSSGVIPVETAAAAWEQYLAPHAKAGAKLISPSMAMQKDETWLASFLKAIKTQPEIIAVHIFQDNMDGVKGVLDHFAQYGKPMWITEFACINYQGPSPVYCDQGKVDSMLQQMVELFESDSRVAAYSVSDASNGPFGDLTPNQQGQSLSATGKSYMASVQQATNQRRRRGLVPMRKQSSTTSA
;
A
#
# COMPACT_ATOMS: atom_id res chain seq x y z
N MET A 1 30.91 32.89 28.37
CA MET A 1 31.26 31.63 27.67
C MET A 1 30.15 30.61 27.91
N LEU A 2 29.19 30.51 27.00
CA LEU A 2 28.21 29.42 27.02
C LEU A 2 28.80 28.23 26.26
N VAL A 3 29.23 27.20 26.99
CA VAL A 3 29.62 25.92 26.41
C VAL A 3 28.34 25.12 26.19
N PHE A 4 27.75 25.26 24.99
CA PHE A 4 26.63 24.43 24.58
C PHE A 4 27.11 23.00 24.36
N ASN A 5 26.42 22.06 25.00
CA ASN A 5 26.78 20.66 25.10
C ASN A 5 26.53 19.97 23.74
N HIS A 6 27.57 19.80 22.92
CA HIS A 6 27.51 19.28 21.54
C HIS A 6 26.75 17.94 21.39
N LYS A 7 26.63 17.15 22.46
CA LYS A 7 25.91 15.88 22.47
C LYS A 7 24.39 16.02 22.34
N PHE A 8 23.79 17.11 22.81
CA PHE A 8 22.35 17.36 22.67
C PHE A 8 21.97 17.86 21.28
N ILE A 9 22.86 18.61 20.62
CA ILE A 9 22.65 19.07 19.23
C ILE A 9 22.74 17.88 18.28
N LEU A 10 23.67 16.96 18.48
CA LEU A 10 23.78 15.73 17.69
C LEU A 10 22.56 14.82 17.86
N LEU A 11 22.02 14.68 19.08
CA LEU A 11 20.80 13.90 19.32
C LEU A 11 19.57 14.55 18.67
N ALA A 12 19.45 15.88 18.73
CA ALA A 12 18.36 16.62 18.10
C ALA A 12 18.42 16.56 16.55
N VAL A 13 19.62 16.62 15.97
CA VAL A 13 19.81 16.47 14.51
C VAL A 13 19.55 15.04 14.05
N LEU A 14 19.90 14.03 14.85
CA LEU A 14 19.66 12.62 14.52
C LEU A 14 18.18 12.24 14.64
N VAL A 15 17.48 12.80 15.62
CA VAL A 15 16.02 12.66 15.75
C VAL A 15 15.30 13.42 14.62
N LEU A 16 15.75 14.61 14.23
CA LEU A 16 15.18 15.34 13.09
C LEU A 16 15.44 14.63 11.75
N ALA A 17 16.60 13.98 11.58
CA ALA A 17 16.92 13.17 10.39
C ALA A 17 16.11 11.86 10.32
N LEU A 18 15.74 11.28 11.48
CA LEU A 18 14.80 10.14 11.55
C LEU A 18 13.34 10.55 11.26
N PHE A 19 12.96 11.82 11.48
CA PHE A 19 11.63 12.32 11.12
C PHE A 19 11.52 12.77 9.65
N LEU A 20 12.62 13.19 9.03
CA LEU A 20 12.65 13.64 7.63
C LEU A 20 12.73 12.49 6.59
N SER A 21 13.01 11.25 7.02
CA SER A 21 13.11 10.08 6.13
C SER A 21 11.75 9.43 5.80
N SER A 22 10.64 9.93 6.36
CA SER A 22 9.30 9.37 6.15
C SER A 22 8.48 10.05 5.04
N ALA A 23 9.05 11.03 4.32
CA ALA A 23 8.32 11.87 3.37
C ALA A 23 8.70 11.70 1.88
N ASP A 24 9.67 10.84 1.54
CA ASP A 24 10.15 10.70 0.15
C ASP A 24 9.64 9.42 -0.52
N SER A 25 8.32 9.33 -0.77
CA SER A 25 7.76 8.21 -1.56
C SER A 25 7.09 8.63 -2.89
N VAL A 26 7.08 9.93 -3.22
CA VAL A 26 6.23 10.43 -4.34
C VAL A 26 6.99 10.89 -5.59
N ASP A 27 8.28 11.25 -5.51
CA ASP A 27 8.98 11.81 -6.68
C ASP A 27 9.61 10.79 -7.65
N ALA A 28 9.66 9.49 -7.30
CA ALA A 28 10.38 8.50 -8.08
C ALA A 28 9.60 7.89 -9.27
N LYS A 29 8.25 7.84 -9.22
CA LYS A 29 7.45 7.31 -10.35
C LYS A 29 7.53 8.18 -11.62
N LYS A 30 8.06 9.41 -11.53
CA LYS A 30 8.21 10.35 -12.67
C LYS A 30 9.47 10.14 -13.53
N GLN A 31 10.57 9.58 -13.00
CA GLN A 31 11.89 9.80 -13.61
C GLN A 31 12.44 8.67 -14.51
N CYS A 32 11.80 7.50 -14.60
CA CYS A 32 12.40 6.36 -15.32
C CYS A 32 11.98 6.23 -16.80
N ARG A 33 10.95 6.93 -17.28
CA ARG A 33 10.50 6.77 -18.69
C ARG A 33 11.20 7.70 -19.69
N THR A 34 11.93 8.71 -19.23
CA THR A 34 12.67 9.66 -20.09
C THR A 34 14.15 9.33 -20.30
N LYS A 35 14.71 8.31 -19.63
CA LYS A 35 16.12 7.89 -19.80
C LYS A 35 16.34 6.74 -20.78
N GLY A 36 15.28 6.23 -21.43
CA GLY A 36 15.37 5.19 -22.46
C GLY A 36 15.90 5.66 -23.82
N ASN A 37 16.29 6.94 -23.98
CA ASN A 37 16.66 7.48 -25.29
C ASN A 37 17.94 8.35 -25.27
N LYS A 38 18.98 7.89 -24.59
CA LYS A 38 20.35 8.38 -24.83
C LYS A 38 21.23 7.22 -25.26
N LYS A 39 21.47 7.15 -26.58
CA LYS A 39 22.52 6.32 -27.17
C LYS A 39 23.85 6.69 -26.51
N HIS A 40 24.38 5.82 -25.67
CA HIS A 40 25.76 5.89 -25.24
C HIS A 40 26.65 5.51 -26.42
N HIS A 41 27.37 6.49 -26.97
CA HIS A 41 28.49 6.25 -27.87
C HIS A 41 29.60 5.55 -27.08
N HIS A 42 29.71 4.23 -27.25
CA HIS A 42 30.92 3.50 -26.88
C HIS A 42 32.05 3.87 -27.86
N LYS A 43 33.11 4.48 -27.33
CA LYS A 43 34.43 4.50 -27.98
C LYS A 43 34.97 3.07 -28.00
N GLN A 44 34.96 2.43 -29.16
CA GLN A 44 35.79 1.25 -29.41
C GLN A 44 37.11 1.70 -30.03
N TYR A 45 38.21 1.30 -29.38
CA TYR A 45 39.53 1.21 -30.00
C TYR A 45 39.49 0.07 -31.03
N HIS A 46 39.79 0.36 -32.29
CA HIS A 46 40.30 -0.64 -33.22
C HIS A 46 41.37 -0.05 -34.14
N ASN A 47 42.52 -0.70 -34.07
CA ASN A 47 43.64 -0.60 -34.98
C ASN A 47 43.32 -1.41 -36.23
N SER A 48 43.51 -0.86 -37.45
CA SER A 48 44.09 -1.52 -38.65
C SER A 48 43.74 -0.81 -39.96
N ASN A 49 44.79 -0.58 -40.75
CA ASN A 49 44.92 -0.29 -42.18
C ASN A 49 43.79 -0.77 -43.13
N SER A 50 43.38 0.07 -44.08
CA SER A 50 43.83 0.06 -45.51
C SER A 50 42.83 0.68 -46.50
N ASN A 51 43.38 1.43 -47.46
CA ASN A 51 42.93 1.96 -48.76
C ASN A 51 41.56 1.51 -49.34
N HIS A 52 40.73 2.45 -49.82
CA HIS A 52 40.74 2.96 -51.21
C HIS A 52 39.54 3.89 -51.53
N THR A 53 39.83 4.87 -52.38
CA THR A 53 39.01 5.69 -53.30
C THR A 53 37.57 5.26 -53.61
N LYS A 54 36.62 6.22 -53.64
CA LYS A 54 36.14 6.99 -54.82
C LYS A 54 34.66 7.41 -54.72
N GLN A 55 34.45 8.69 -55.02
CA GLN A 55 33.37 9.30 -55.81
C GLN A 55 31.90 9.30 -55.37
N THR A 56 31.38 10.52 -55.57
CA THR A 56 30.08 11.14 -55.33
C THR A 56 29.10 11.01 -56.51
N GLN A 57 27.85 11.44 -56.24
CA GLN A 57 26.80 11.90 -57.17
C GLN A 57 26.03 10.78 -57.90
N SER A 58 24.73 10.89 -58.23
CA SER A 58 23.68 11.90 -58.04
C SER A 58 22.36 11.27 -58.51
N GLY A 59 21.21 11.79 -58.06
CA GLY A 59 19.89 11.40 -58.57
C GLY A 59 18.77 12.28 -58.00
N SER A 60 18.41 13.34 -58.73
CA SER A 60 17.24 14.22 -58.54
C SER A 60 15.95 13.56 -59.15
N PRO A 61 14.79 14.24 -59.34
CA PRO A 61 14.23 15.51 -58.82
C PRO A 61 12.71 15.45 -58.44
N ALA A 62 12.14 16.65 -58.17
CA ALA A 62 10.72 17.08 -58.28
C ALA A 62 9.83 16.95 -57.02
N GLY A 63 9.07 17.96 -56.57
CA GLY A 63 8.85 19.34 -57.03
C GLY A 63 7.80 20.07 -56.14
N SER A 64 7.82 21.41 -56.21
CA SER A 64 6.73 22.39 -55.95
C SER A 64 6.21 22.56 -54.50
N GLN A 65 6.59 23.62 -53.78
CA GLN A 65 5.98 24.98 -53.70
C GLN A 65 4.69 25.10 -52.89
N SER A 66 4.74 25.82 -51.75
CA SER A 66 3.97 27.07 -51.52
C SER A 66 4.26 27.69 -50.13
N ASP A 67 4.80 28.91 -50.16
CA ASP A 67 4.68 30.09 -49.28
C ASP A 67 4.17 29.99 -47.82
N ALA A 68 4.95 30.60 -46.92
CA ALA A 68 4.44 31.27 -45.72
C ALA A 68 5.29 32.51 -45.38
N THR A 69 4.71 33.68 -45.62
CA THR A 69 5.22 35.00 -45.24
C THR A 69 4.68 35.41 -43.86
N SER A 70 5.60 35.76 -42.96
CA SER A 70 5.57 36.86 -41.97
C SER A 70 4.24 37.31 -41.32
N GLN A 71 4.19 37.42 -39.99
CA GLN A 71 4.42 38.69 -39.29
C GLN A 71 4.31 38.60 -37.76
N SER A 72 5.18 39.40 -37.15
CA SER A 72 5.31 39.85 -35.78
C SER A 72 4.17 40.76 -35.32
N GLY A 73 3.85 40.74 -34.02
CA GLY A 73 3.01 41.74 -33.37
C GLY A 73 3.20 41.74 -31.85
N SER A 74 4.02 42.66 -31.37
CA SER A 74 4.18 43.09 -29.99
C SER A 74 3.04 44.03 -29.57
N GLY A 75 2.62 43.96 -28.30
CA GLY A 75 1.69 44.92 -27.70
C GLY A 75 1.66 44.81 -26.18
N SER A 76 2.36 45.73 -25.53
CA SER A 76 2.29 46.07 -24.11
C SER A 76 1.10 46.98 -23.83
N ASP A 77 0.43 46.85 -22.68
CA ASP A 77 0.08 48.02 -21.87
C ASP A 77 -0.32 47.68 -20.43
N SER A 78 -0.01 48.65 -19.58
CA SER A 78 0.01 48.73 -18.12
C SER A 78 -1.27 49.31 -17.49
N GLY A 79 -1.50 49.05 -16.20
CA GLY A 79 -2.44 49.85 -15.39
C GLY A 79 -2.70 49.31 -13.97
N SER A 80 -1.93 49.82 -13.00
CA SER A 80 -2.27 50.38 -11.68
C SER A 80 -3.70 50.17 -11.13
N SER A 81 -4.06 50.09 -9.85
CA SER A 81 -3.44 50.24 -8.52
C SER A 81 -4.61 50.21 -7.52
N SER A 82 -4.49 49.62 -6.34
CA SER A 82 -4.94 50.22 -5.08
C SER A 82 -4.68 49.31 -3.88
N SER A 83 -4.25 49.97 -2.82
CA SER A 83 -3.76 49.49 -1.54
C SER A 83 -4.73 49.91 -0.43
N ALA A 84 -4.90 49.08 0.60
CA ALA A 84 -5.19 49.55 1.96
C ALA A 84 -4.85 48.46 2.99
N SER A 85 -4.39 48.94 4.13
CA SER A 85 -3.68 48.20 5.16
C SER A 85 -4.35 48.34 6.53
N PHE A 86 -3.93 47.48 7.45
CA PHE A 86 -3.86 47.62 8.92
C PHE A 86 -5.12 47.48 9.78
N GLY A 87 -4.94 46.74 10.89
CA GLY A 87 -5.82 46.73 12.05
C GLY A 87 -5.49 45.62 13.05
N SER A 88 -4.38 45.76 13.78
CA SER A 88 -4.03 44.97 14.97
C SER A 88 -4.70 45.56 16.20
N SER A 89 -5.21 44.73 17.12
CA SER A 89 -5.12 45.01 18.57
C SER A 89 -5.47 43.80 19.44
N SER A 90 -4.82 43.82 20.60
CA SER A 90 -4.62 42.82 21.63
C SER A 90 -5.41 43.12 22.90
N SER A 91 -5.72 42.09 23.70
CA SER A 91 -5.67 42.05 25.19
C SER A 91 -6.36 40.74 25.65
N SER A 92 -5.72 39.79 26.35
CA SER A 92 -5.13 39.75 27.70
C SER A 92 -6.16 39.87 28.84
N GLY A 93 -6.31 38.79 29.61
CA GLY A 93 -7.08 38.74 30.85
C GLY A 93 -6.92 37.40 31.57
N SER A 94 -5.96 37.37 32.49
CA SER A 94 -5.54 36.25 33.34
C SER A 94 -6.50 36.00 34.52
N GLY A 95 -6.45 34.80 35.11
CA GLY A 95 -7.04 34.52 36.43
C GLY A 95 -6.85 33.07 36.88
N SER A 96 -5.85 32.83 37.72
CA SER A 96 -5.40 31.52 38.21
C SER A 96 -5.98 31.12 39.57
N SER A 97 -6.02 29.80 39.81
CA SER A 97 -5.72 29.07 41.08
C SER A 97 -6.67 29.29 42.29
N SER A 98 -6.99 28.34 43.19
CA SER A 98 -6.27 27.16 43.73
C SER A 98 -7.18 26.32 44.67
N ASN A 99 -6.80 25.04 44.86
CA ASN A 99 -6.97 24.13 46.03
C ASN A 99 -8.40 23.82 46.55
N ALA A 100 -8.71 22.67 47.17
CA ALA A 100 -7.91 21.72 47.95
C ALA A 100 -8.52 20.31 47.94
N SER A 101 -7.70 19.39 48.41
CA SER A 101 -7.80 17.93 48.48
C SER A 101 -8.68 17.37 49.61
N SER A 102 -8.83 16.04 49.56
CA SER A 102 -8.92 15.05 50.66
C SER A 102 -10.31 14.47 51.00
N GLY A 103 -10.34 13.15 51.18
CA GLY A 103 -11.47 12.45 51.81
C GLY A 103 -11.68 11.00 51.37
N SER A 104 -10.85 10.08 51.89
CA SER A 104 -10.97 8.62 51.82
C SER A 104 -12.02 8.02 52.79
N SER A 105 -12.70 6.94 52.39
CA SER A 105 -13.14 5.77 53.21
C SER A 105 -14.18 4.96 52.38
N SER A 106 -13.99 3.70 51.99
CA SER A 106 -13.84 2.42 52.70
C SER A 106 -15.13 1.86 53.33
N SER A 107 -15.71 0.84 52.68
CA SER A 107 -16.39 -0.35 53.26
C SER A 107 -16.85 -1.22 52.08
N SER A 108 -16.19 -2.35 51.78
CA SER A 108 -16.42 -3.70 52.34
C SER A 108 -17.84 -4.21 52.14
N ASP A 109 -18.02 -5.18 51.24
CA ASP A 109 -18.60 -6.46 51.63
C ASP A 109 -18.27 -7.57 50.62
N SER A 110 -17.93 -8.70 51.23
CA SER A 110 -17.48 -9.98 50.72
C SER A 110 -18.65 -10.88 50.32
N ASN A 111 -18.48 -11.69 49.26
CA ASN A 111 -18.88 -13.09 49.37
C ASN A 111 -18.07 -14.00 48.43
N SER A 112 -17.53 -15.06 49.02
CA SER A 112 -16.71 -16.10 48.42
C SER A 112 -17.50 -17.40 48.26
N SER A 113 -17.37 -18.04 47.11
CA SER A 113 -17.60 -19.48 46.89
C SER A 113 -17.15 -19.77 45.46
N GLY A 114 -16.33 -20.76 45.11
CA GLY A 114 -15.68 -21.86 45.79
C GLY A 114 -14.95 -22.61 44.65
N SER A 115 -13.70 -22.97 44.91
CA SER A 115 -12.73 -23.52 43.97
C SER A 115 -13.08 -24.90 43.41
N SER A 116 -12.74 -25.14 42.14
CA SER A 116 -12.31 -26.45 41.65
C SER A 116 -11.12 -26.27 40.71
N SER A 117 -9.93 -26.40 41.28
CA SER A 117 -8.64 -26.42 40.61
C SER A 117 -8.40 -27.79 39.97
N SER A 118 -8.33 -27.85 38.64
CA SER A 118 -7.66 -28.95 37.92
C SER A 118 -6.39 -28.40 37.28
N SER A 119 -5.27 -28.73 37.91
CA SER A 119 -3.90 -28.56 37.44
C SER A 119 -3.70 -29.32 36.14
N GLY A 120 -3.82 -28.62 35.01
CA GLY A 120 -3.43 -29.09 33.69
C GLY A 120 -2.01 -28.60 33.38
N SER A 121 -1.08 -29.55 33.35
CA SER A 121 0.32 -29.38 32.91
C SER A 121 0.43 -28.49 31.66
N SER A 122 1.25 -27.46 31.75
CA SER A 122 1.66 -26.61 30.63
C SER A 122 2.55 -27.40 29.67
N SER A 123 1.93 -28.17 28.77
CA SER A 123 2.59 -28.62 27.56
C SER A 123 2.66 -27.45 26.59
N ASN A 124 3.87 -26.96 26.32
CA ASN A 124 4.19 -25.99 25.28
C ASN A 124 3.88 -26.61 23.90
N SER A 125 2.60 -26.67 23.53
CA SER A 125 2.20 -26.97 22.16
C SER A 125 2.44 -25.73 21.33
N ASN A 126 3.46 -25.78 20.48
CA ASN A 126 3.72 -24.80 19.43
C ASN A 126 2.51 -24.80 18.48
N SER A 127 1.44 -24.08 18.87
CA SER A 127 0.18 -24.01 18.15
C SER A 127 0.42 -23.28 16.84
N THR A 128 0.57 -24.05 15.76
CA THR A 128 0.52 -23.52 14.40
C THR A 128 -0.79 -22.74 14.26
N ILE A 129 -0.69 -21.42 14.07
CA ILE A 129 -1.87 -20.57 13.81
C ILE A 129 -2.35 -20.94 12.41
N SER A 130 -3.34 -21.84 12.34
CA SER A 130 -3.94 -22.25 11.07
C SER A 130 -5.33 -21.64 10.95
N ILE A 131 -5.53 -20.87 9.88
CA ILE A 131 -6.84 -20.37 9.48
C ILE A 131 -7.35 -21.26 8.34
N SER A 132 -8.58 -21.76 8.48
CA SER A 132 -9.17 -22.70 7.51
C SER A 132 -9.53 -22.04 6.17
N GLY A 133 -9.93 -20.78 6.18
CA GLY A 133 -10.31 -20.00 4.99
C GLY A 133 -9.20 -19.10 4.44
N PHE A 134 -9.51 -18.40 3.35
CA PHE A 134 -8.63 -17.42 2.71
C PHE A 134 -8.92 -15.97 3.14
N THR A 135 -9.99 -15.74 3.89
CA THR A 135 -10.39 -14.42 4.39
C THR A 135 -9.92 -14.26 5.84
N PRO A 136 -9.39 -13.08 6.22
CA PRO A 136 -9.06 -12.81 7.62
C PRO A 136 -10.27 -12.98 8.54
N PRO A 137 -10.09 -13.48 9.78
CA PRO A 137 -11.21 -13.91 10.63
C PRO A 137 -12.22 -12.80 10.96
N LEU A 138 -11.74 -11.55 11.00
CA LEU A 138 -12.54 -10.37 11.33
C LEU A 138 -13.11 -9.65 10.09
N GLY A 139 -12.87 -10.17 8.88
CA GLY A 139 -13.46 -9.66 7.64
C GLY A 139 -12.45 -9.37 6.53
N LYS A 140 -12.96 -9.07 5.33
CA LYS A 140 -12.14 -8.83 4.13
C LYS A 140 -11.37 -7.51 4.19
N ALA A 141 -11.94 -6.47 4.80
CA ALA A 141 -11.41 -5.11 4.79
C ALA A 141 -10.13 -4.98 5.61
N GLY A 142 -9.12 -4.31 5.07
CA GLY A 142 -7.86 -4.02 5.73
C GLY A 142 -7.26 -2.68 5.33
N VAL A 143 -6.01 -2.46 5.68
CA VAL A 143 -5.24 -1.28 5.26
C VAL A 143 -3.79 -1.68 4.98
N ALA A 144 -3.21 -1.12 3.92
CA ALA A 144 -1.78 -1.24 3.62
C ALA A 144 -1.06 -0.03 4.20
N GLY A 145 -0.21 -0.24 5.19
CA GLY A 145 0.30 0.77 6.11
C GLY A 145 -0.42 0.72 7.46
N GLY A 146 -0.21 1.74 8.30
CA GLY A 146 -0.74 1.73 9.66
C GLY A 146 -1.07 3.10 10.24
N ASN A 147 -0.95 4.18 9.47
CA ASN A 147 -1.10 5.55 9.97
C ASN A 147 -2.55 5.84 10.35
N SER A 148 -3.50 5.27 9.63
CA SER A 148 -4.94 5.41 9.86
C SER A 148 -5.51 4.48 10.94
N LEU A 149 -4.76 3.47 11.42
CA LEU A 149 -5.29 2.38 12.27
C LEU A 149 -5.93 2.86 13.57
N LYS A 150 -5.41 3.94 14.18
CA LYS A 150 -5.98 4.58 15.37
C LYS A 150 -7.46 4.93 15.21
N TRP A 151 -7.89 5.21 13.99
CA TRP A 151 -9.24 5.68 13.67
C TRP A 151 -10.11 4.58 13.09
N ILE A 152 -9.56 3.75 12.21
CA ILE A 152 -10.35 2.79 11.42
C ILE A 152 -10.19 1.34 11.87
N GLY A 153 -9.20 1.01 12.72
CA GLY A 153 -8.82 -0.36 13.04
C GLY A 153 -9.97 -1.26 13.53
N LYS A 154 -10.92 -0.71 14.28
CA LYS A 154 -12.12 -1.44 14.76
C LYS A 154 -13.07 -1.91 13.65
N SER A 155 -12.95 -1.36 12.45
CA SER A 155 -13.77 -1.74 11.28
C SER A 155 -13.02 -2.67 10.32
N LEU A 156 -11.75 -3.00 10.60
CA LEU A 156 -10.89 -3.79 9.73
C LEU A 156 -10.70 -5.19 10.30
N GLY A 157 -10.34 -6.13 9.42
CA GLY A 157 -9.97 -7.49 9.79
C GLY A 157 -8.48 -7.76 9.79
N TRP A 158 -7.69 -6.93 9.11
CA TRP A 158 -6.26 -7.12 8.94
C TRP A 158 -5.53 -5.84 8.51
N TYR A 159 -4.20 -5.84 8.62
CA TYR A 159 -3.32 -4.87 8.00
C TYR A 159 -1.94 -5.49 7.73
N TYR A 160 -1.14 -4.79 6.94
CA TYR A 160 0.30 -5.01 6.81
C TYR A 160 0.99 -3.67 6.61
N ASP A 161 2.29 -3.58 6.84
CA ASP A 161 3.06 -2.34 6.72
C ASP A 161 4.33 -2.52 5.86
N TRP A 162 4.27 -3.45 4.92
CA TRP A 162 5.38 -3.84 4.03
C TRP A 162 6.60 -4.44 4.75
N THR A 163 6.53 -4.67 6.06
CA THR A 163 7.63 -5.26 6.84
C THR A 163 7.40 -6.74 7.16
N PRO A 164 8.47 -7.48 7.51
CA PRO A 164 8.34 -8.82 8.08
C PRO A 164 7.71 -8.87 9.46
N ASN A 165 7.67 -7.76 10.21
CA ASN A 165 7.18 -7.74 11.59
C ASN A 165 6.25 -6.53 11.81
N PRO A 166 5.03 -6.54 11.22
CA PRO A 166 4.14 -5.42 11.40
C PRO A 166 3.77 -5.27 12.89
N ASP A 167 4.09 -4.10 13.46
CA ASP A 167 3.85 -3.84 14.88
C ASP A 167 3.30 -2.43 15.08
N ASN A 168 1.99 -2.32 14.91
CA ASN A 168 1.27 -1.08 15.20
C ASN A 168 0.50 -1.25 16.53
N PRO A 169 0.70 -0.37 17.52
CA PRO A 169 0.00 -0.46 18.80
C PRO A 169 -1.50 -0.20 18.69
N ASN A 170 -1.96 0.43 17.61
CA ASN A 170 -3.38 0.73 17.38
C ASN A 170 -4.12 -0.39 16.63
N ARG A 171 -3.46 -1.49 16.27
CA ARG A 171 -4.10 -2.58 15.49
C ARG A 171 -5.23 -3.28 16.25
N GLY A 172 -5.16 -3.32 17.59
CA GLY A 172 -6.08 -4.13 18.40
C GLY A 172 -5.96 -5.61 18.07
N ASP A 173 -7.09 -6.25 17.75
CA ASP A 173 -7.18 -7.70 17.50
C ASP A 173 -7.08 -8.08 16.00
N ILE A 174 -6.91 -7.09 15.11
CA ILE A 174 -6.84 -7.36 13.67
C ILE A 174 -5.54 -8.08 13.32
N LEU A 175 -5.60 -8.89 12.26
CA LEU A 175 -4.45 -9.68 11.81
C LEU A 175 -3.33 -8.77 11.26
N ALA A 176 -2.12 -8.92 11.79
CA ALA A 176 -0.89 -8.36 11.22
C ALA A 176 -0.29 -9.37 10.22
N VAL A 177 -0.08 -8.97 8.97
CA VAL A 177 0.40 -9.88 7.92
C VAL A 177 1.84 -9.54 7.53
N PRO A 178 2.82 -10.43 7.77
CA PRO A 178 4.22 -10.20 7.41
C PRO A 178 4.45 -10.28 5.90
N MET A 179 5.44 -9.54 5.41
CA MET A 179 5.79 -9.48 4.00
C MET A 179 7.31 -9.66 3.77
N LEU A 180 7.65 -10.50 2.79
CA LEU A 180 8.97 -10.49 2.16
C LEU A 180 8.95 -9.46 1.03
N TRP A 181 9.16 -8.19 1.36
CA TRP A 181 8.97 -7.08 0.42
C TRP A 181 9.86 -7.18 -0.83
N GLY A 182 11.14 -7.51 -0.64
CA GLY A 182 12.15 -7.61 -1.70
C GLY A 182 13.33 -8.48 -1.26
N LEU A 183 14.42 -8.44 -2.02
CA LEU A 183 15.60 -9.29 -1.81
C LEU A 183 16.82 -8.50 -1.32
N GLY A 184 16.63 -7.30 -0.78
CA GLY A 184 17.73 -6.44 -0.31
C GLY A 184 18.66 -5.99 -1.44
N ARG A 185 18.12 -5.78 -2.64
CA ARG A 185 18.85 -5.48 -3.88
C ARG A 185 18.72 -4.02 -4.31
N VAL A 186 17.72 -3.30 -3.82
CA VAL A 186 17.54 -1.88 -4.12
C VAL A 186 18.02 -1.01 -2.97
N ASN A 187 18.55 0.19 -3.30
CA ASN A 187 19.13 1.13 -2.32
C ASN A 187 18.10 2.18 -1.86
N HIS A 188 16.84 1.77 -1.67
CA HIS A 188 15.75 2.64 -1.22
C HIS A 188 14.71 1.81 -0.43
N ASP A 189 13.77 2.49 0.22
CA ASP A 189 12.65 1.91 0.97
C ASP A 189 13.08 0.83 1.99
N ASP A 190 14.29 0.93 2.53
CA ASP A 190 14.87 0.01 3.50
C ASP A 190 14.86 -1.47 3.07
N ASP A 191 14.88 -1.78 1.76
CA ASP A 191 14.81 -3.15 1.23
C ASP A 191 15.80 -4.11 1.92
N TRP A 192 17.05 -3.67 2.07
CA TRP A 192 18.08 -4.47 2.75
C TRP A 192 17.68 -4.82 4.20
N ALA A 193 17.17 -3.86 4.96
CA ALA A 193 16.78 -4.07 6.35
C ALA A 193 15.53 -4.96 6.46
N ARG A 194 14.55 -4.76 5.57
CA ARG A 194 13.34 -5.59 5.47
C ARG A 194 13.71 -7.04 5.15
N PHE A 195 14.60 -7.24 4.17
CA PHE A 195 15.06 -8.58 3.80
C PHE A 195 15.86 -9.24 4.94
N ASP A 196 16.74 -8.49 5.62
CA ASP A 196 17.49 -9.02 6.76
C ASP A 196 16.59 -9.43 7.93
N ALA A 197 15.56 -8.63 8.21
CA ALA A 197 14.56 -8.95 9.21
C ALA A 197 13.67 -10.14 8.80
N PHE A 198 13.31 -10.28 7.52
CA PHE A 198 12.49 -11.40 7.04
C PHE A 198 13.19 -12.75 7.20
N LYS A 199 14.52 -12.82 6.96
CA LYS A 199 15.31 -14.04 7.20
C LYS A 199 15.22 -14.55 8.66
N LYS A 200 14.82 -13.70 9.60
CA LYS A 200 14.68 -14.02 11.04
C LYS A 200 13.22 -14.34 11.41
N LEU A 201 12.26 -14.15 10.51
CA LEU A 201 10.85 -14.46 10.74
C LEU A 201 10.71 -15.98 10.91
N LYS A 202 10.19 -16.40 12.07
CA LYS A 202 10.06 -17.82 12.40
C LYS A 202 8.91 -18.47 11.60
N PRO A 203 9.14 -19.56 10.85
CA PRO A 203 8.05 -20.33 10.26
C PRO A 203 6.98 -20.73 11.28
N GLY A 204 5.70 -20.60 10.91
CA GLY A 204 4.56 -20.86 11.78
C GLY A 204 4.18 -19.71 12.74
N SER A 205 4.86 -18.56 12.67
CA SER A 205 4.51 -17.38 13.47
C SER A 205 3.26 -16.64 12.98
N ALA A 206 2.88 -16.80 11.71
CA ALA A 206 1.76 -16.12 11.11
C ALA A 206 0.95 -17.08 10.21
N PRO A 207 -0.38 -16.95 10.15
CA PRO A 207 -1.25 -17.78 9.30
C PRO A 207 -1.21 -17.40 7.82
N PHE A 208 -0.73 -16.20 7.49
CA PHE A 208 -0.55 -15.70 6.13
C PHE A 208 0.81 -15.03 6.02
N VAL A 209 1.49 -15.16 4.88
CA VAL A 209 2.76 -14.47 4.60
C VAL A 209 2.77 -13.99 3.14
N MET A 210 3.15 -12.73 2.94
CA MET A 210 3.12 -12.07 1.63
C MET A 210 4.46 -12.14 0.90
N GLY A 211 4.38 -12.30 -0.42
CA GLY A 211 5.49 -12.24 -1.35
C GLY A 211 5.96 -10.82 -1.69
N TYR A 212 6.75 -10.73 -2.75
CA TYR A 212 7.44 -9.50 -3.17
C TYR A 212 6.47 -8.38 -3.59
N ASN A 213 6.88 -7.14 -3.32
CA ASN A 213 6.15 -5.94 -3.72
C ASN A 213 6.60 -5.47 -5.10
N GLU A 214 5.75 -5.57 -6.10
CA GLU A 214 5.99 -5.00 -7.43
C GLU A 214 7.34 -5.40 -8.07
N PRO A 215 7.71 -6.70 -8.12
CA PRO A 215 8.99 -7.17 -8.65
C PRO A 215 9.11 -7.03 -10.18
N ASP A 216 8.08 -6.51 -10.83
CA ASP A 216 7.97 -6.26 -12.27
C ASP A 216 8.25 -4.78 -12.64
N PHE A 217 8.53 -3.93 -11.65
CA PHE A 217 8.70 -2.49 -11.85
C PHE A 217 10.00 -1.95 -11.25
N GLN A 218 10.49 -0.83 -11.79
CA GLN A 218 11.67 -0.13 -11.30
C GLN A 218 11.28 1.28 -10.83
N GLY A 219 11.33 1.49 -9.52
CA GLY A 219 11.12 2.81 -8.91
C GLY A 219 10.94 2.69 -7.39
N SER A 220 10.99 3.82 -6.68
CA SER A 220 10.68 3.83 -5.25
C SER A 220 9.25 3.35 -5.01
N GLY A 221 9.04 2.71 -3.86
CA GLY A 221 7.82 2.00 -3.52
C GLY A 221 7.76 0.57 -4.05
N SER A 222 8.68 0.13 -4.92
CA SER A 222 8.73 -1.23 -5.50
C SER A 222 10.04 -1.94 -5.13
N SER A 223 10.01 -3.27 -5.04
CA SER A 223 11.20 -4.10 -4.82
C SER A 223 12.20 -4.15 -5.97
N GLY A 224 11.94 -3.40 -7.03
CA GLY A 224 12.75 -3.36 -8.24
C GLY A 224 12.47 -4.57 -9.13
N VAL A 225 12.97 -4.52 -10.38
CA VAL A 225 12.80 -5.65 -11.29
C VAL A 225 13.63 -6.84 -10.80
N ILE A 226 12.95 -7.89 -10.31
CA ILE A 226 13.58 -9.14 -9.87
C ILE A 226 13.50 -10.16 -11.00
N PRO A 227 14.62 -10.72 -11.49
CA PRO A 227 14.57 -11.81 -12.47
C PRO A 227 13.79 -13.02 -11.92
N VAL A 228 12.92 -13.62 -12.74
CA VAL A 228 12.03 -14.71 -12.34
C VAL A 228 12.77 -15.85 -11.63
N GLU A 229 13.90 -16.31 -12.17
CA GLU A 229 14.68 -17.39 -11.55
C GLU A 229 15.26 -17.01 -10.19
N THR A 230 15.68 -15.74 -10.03
CA THR A 230 16.17 -15.23 -8.74
C THR A 230 15.03 -15.18 -7.72
N ALA A 231 13.85 -14.70 -8.14
CA ALA A 231 12.67 -14.66 -7.30
C ALA A 231 12.21 -16.08 -6.92
N ALA A 232 12.20 -17.02 -7.86
CA ALA A 232 11.79 -18.39 -7.61
C ALA A 232 12.73 -19.10 -6.61
N ALA A 233 14.04 -18.95 -6.78
CA ALA A 233 15.02 -19.50 -5.84
C ALA A 233 14.85 -18.92 -4.43
N ALA A 234 14.69 -17.60 -4.32
CA ALA A 234 14.47 -16.93 -3.04
C ALA A 234 13.12 -17.30 -2.41
N TRP A 235 12.07 -17.51 -3.21
CA TRP A 235 10.76 -17.94 -2.74
C TRP A 235 10.84 -19.31 -2.08
N GLU A 236 11.49 -20.28 -2.73
CA GLU A 236 11.69 -21.61 -2.16
C GLU A 236 12.58 -21.59 -0.91
N GLN A 237 13.55 -20.68 -0.87
CA GLN A 237 14.45 -20.57 0.27
C GLN A 237 13.78 -19.93 1.49
N TYR A 238 13.01 -18.86 1.30
CA TYR A 238 12.54 -18.00 2.39
C TYR A 238 11.05 -18.10 2.67
N LEU A 239 10.18 -18.29 1.66
CA LEU A 239 8.73 -18.35 1.86
C LEU A 239 8.20 -19.78 1.99
N ALA A 240 8.72 -20.73 1.22
CA ALA A 240 8.28 -22.12 1.31
C ALA A 240 8.37 -22.75 2.72
N PRO A 241 9.35 -22.41 3.57
CA PRO A 241 9.34 -22.86 4.97
C PRO A 241 8.09 -22.42 5.76
N HIS A 242 7.54 -21.23 5.48
CA HIS A 242 6.30 -20.77 6.12
C HIS A 242 5.09 -21.59 5.65
N ALA A 243 5.01 -21.91 4.35
CA ALA A 243 3.97 -22.81 3.83
C ALA A 243 4.03 -24.19 4.48
N LYS A 244 5.23 -24.78 4.58
CA LYS A 244 5.45 -26.08 5.25
C LYS A 244 5.05 -26.04 6.72
N ALA A 245 5.17 -24.87 7.36
CA ALA A 245 4.74 -24.64 8.72
C ALA A 245 3.24 -24.28 8.85
N GLY A 246 2.47 -24.30 7.76
CA GLY A 246 1.01 -24.14 7.76
C GLY A 246 0.50 -22.74 7.42
N ALA A 247 1.37 -21.79 7.10
CA ALA A 247 0.94 -20.47 6.62
C ALA A 247 0.41 -20.56 5.19
N LYS A 248 -0.58 -19.73 4.85
CA LYS A 248 -0.99 -19.53 3.46
C LYS A 248 -0.10 -18.48 2.80
N LEU A 249 0.52 -18.83 1.68
CA LEU A 249 1.36 -17.87 0.96
C LEU A 249 0.50 -17.02 0.02
N ILE A 250 0.76 -15.72 0.04
CA ILE A 250 0.18 -14.73 -0.85
C ILE A 250 1.24 -14.38 -1.89
N SER A 251 0.91 -14.47 -3.18
CA SER A 251 1.85 -14.25 -4.28
C SER A 251 2.53 -12.87 -4.23
N PRO A 252 3.59 -12.64 -5.01
CA PRO A 252 4.02 -11.30 -5.34
C PRO A 252 2.90 -10.48 -5.99
N SER A 253 2.86 -9.17 -5.75
CA SER A 253 1.90 -8.23 -6.35
C SER A 253 2.54 -7.46 -7.51
N MET A 254 1.85 -7.32 -8.64
CA MET A 254 2.41 -6.71 -9.86
C MET A 254 2.03 -5.23 -9.99
N ALA A 255 3.03 -4.35 -10.17
CA ALA A 255 2.82 -2.92 -10.44
C ALA A 255 2.12 -2.66 -11.77
N MET A 256 2.39 -3.50 -12.77
CA MET A 256 1.84 -3.36 -14.12
C MET A 256 0.37 -3.81 -14.20
N GLN A 257 -0.22 -4.27 -13.09
CA GLN A 257 -1.63 -4.68 -12.97
C GLN A 257 -2.00 -5.69 -14.07
N LYS A 258 -3.01 -5.41 -14.90
CA LYS A 258 -3.42 -6.29 -16.01
C LYS A 258 -2.44 -6.35 -17.18
N ASP A 259 -1.47 -5.43 -17.24
CA ASP A 259 -0.45 -5.38 -18.30
C ASP A 259 0.85 -6.10 -17.87
N GLU A 260 0.84 -6.78 -16.72
CA GLU A 260 1.96 -7.57 -16.22
C GLU A 260 2.24 -8.80 -17.08
N THR A 261 3.50 -9.21 -17.11
CA THR A 261 3.97 -10.41 -17.85
C THR A 261 4.85 -11.32 -16.99
N TRP A 262 4.94 -11.02 -15.70
CA TRP A 262 5.95 -11.56 -14.80
C TRP A 262 5.40 -12.73 -13.96
N LEU A 263 4.18 -12.59 -13.44
CA LEU A 263 3.63 -13.50 -12.45
C LEU A 263 3.43 -14.91 -13.00
N ALA A 264 2.90 -15.05 -14.22
CA ALA A 264 2.70 -16.36 -14.85
C ALA A 264 4.01 -17.14 -15.02
N SER A 265 5.11 -16.45 -15.34
CA SER A 265 6.44 -17.07 -15.47
C SER A 265 6.99 -17.48 -14.11
N PHE A 266 6.83 -16.62 -13.09
CA PHE A 266 7.19 -16.93 -11.72
C PHE A 266 6.46 -18.14 -11.15
N LEU A 267 5.13 -18.21 -11.32
CA LEU A 267 4.33 -19.33 -10.85
C LEU A 267 4.75 -20.67 -11.50
N LYS A 268 5.25 -20.65 -12.73
CA LYS A 268 5.80 -21.84 -13.40
C LYS A 268 7.18 -22.26 -12.85
N ALA A 269 7.96 -21.31 -12.34
CA ALA A 269 9.33 -21.53 -11.87
C ALA A 269 9.39 -22.05 -10.41
N ILE A 270 8.35 -21.83 -9.62
CA ILE A 270 8.29 -22.26 -8.21
C ILE A 270 7.63 -23.64 -8.04
N LYS A 271 8.03 -24.35 -6.98
CA LYS A 271 7.45 -25.63 -6.56
C LYS A 271 6.37 -25.42 -5.51
N THR A 272 6.64 -24.55 -4.54
CA THR A 272 5.71 -24.21 -3.46
C THR A 272 4.80 -23.10 -3.95
N GLN A 273 3.64 -23.48 -4.48
CA GLN A 273 2.68 -22.51 -5.01
C GLN A 273 2.10 -21.63 -3.91
N PRO A 274 1.78 -20.35 -4.18
CA PRO A 274 0.94 -19.55 -3.29
C PRO A 274 -0.51 -20.06 -3.32
N GLU A 275 -1.24 -19.86 -2.23
CA GLU A 275 -2.67 -20.18 -2.14
C GLU A 275 -3.53 -19.00 -2.60
N ILE A 276 -2.99 -17.78 -2.54
CA ILE A 276 -3.69 -16.53 -2.78
C ILE A 276 -2.88 -15.69 -3.77
N ILE A 277 -3.57 -15.01 -4.70
CA ILE A 277 -2.95 -14.05 -5.61
C ILE A 277 -3.05 -12.65 -5.03
N ALA A 278 -1.91 -11.98 -4.81
CA ALA A 278 -1.89 -10.56 -4.46
C ALA A 278 -2.14 -9.71 -5.71
N VAL A 279 -2.95 -8.67 -5.55
CA VAL A 279 -3.33 -7.77 -6.63
C VAL A 279 -3.23 -6.31 -6.14
N HIS A 280 -2.55 -5.47 -6.90
CA HIS A 280 -2.61 -4.01 -6.75
C HIS A 280 -3.63 -3.47 -7.76
N ILE A 281 -4.50 -2.56 -7.32
CA ILE A 281 -5.50 -1.89 -8.18
C ILE A 281 -5.35 -0.37 -8.03
N PHE A 282 -4.67 0.22 -9.00
CA PHE A 282 -4.54 1.67 -9.12
C PHE A 282 -5.23 2.06 -10.44
N GLN A 283 -6.53 2.32 -10.32
CA GLN A 283 -7.42 2.65 -11.43
C GLN A 283 -8.31 3.85 -11.06
N ASP A 284 -8.65 4.65 -12.05
CA ASP A 284 -9.50 5.82 -11.90
C ASP A 284 -10.92 5.61 -12.46
N ASN A 285 -11.30 4.38 -12.74
CA ASN A 285 -12.65 4.01 -13.19
C ASN A 285 -12.95 2.53 -12.90
N MET A 286 -14.23 2.17 -12.76
CA MET A 286 -14.63 0.82 -12.35
C MET A 286 -14.40 -0.25 -13.44
N ASP A 287 -14.34 0.12 -14.71
CA ASP A 287 -14.04 -0.84 -15.78
C ASP A 287 -12.56 -1.25 -15.74
N GLY A 288 -11.67 -0.31 -15.43
CA GLY A 288 -10.28 -0.59 -15.10
C GLY A 288 -10.15 -1.54 -13.91
N VAL A 289 -10.86 -1.26 -12.81
CA VAL A 289 -10.87 -2.12 -11.61
C VAL A 289 -11.30 -3.55 -11.95
N LYS A 290 -12.43 -3.73 -12.67
CA LYS A 290 -12.93 -5.05 -13.07
C LYS A 290 -11.96 -5.76 -14.02
N GLY A 291 -11.39 -5.04 -14.98
CA GLY A 291 -10.40 -5.59 -15.90
C GLY A 291 -9.17 -6.14 -15.22
N VAL A 292 -8.71 -5.51 -14.12
CA VAL A 292 -7.62 -6.05 -13.29
C VAL A 292 -8.05 -7.31 -12.55
N LEU A 293 -9.24 -7.32 -11.93
CA LEU A 293 -9.77 -8.53 -11.27
C LEU A 293 -9.92 -9.70 -12.25
N ASP A 294 -10.42 -9.44 -13.46
CA ASP A 294 -10.62 -10.47 -14.48
C ASP A 294 -9.29 -11.03 -15.00
N HIS A 295 -8.27 -10.17 -15.16
CA HIS A 295 -6.91 -10.62 -15.48
C HIS A 295 -6.38 -11.59 -14.42
N PHE A 296 -6.42 -11.24 -13.14
CA PHE A 296 -5.87 -12.12 -12.10
C PHE A 296 -6.76 -13.33 -11.78
N ALA A 297 -8.06 -13.30 -12.10
CA ALA A 297 -8.95 -14.44 -11.95
C ALA A 297 -8.50 -15.67 -12.79
N GLN A 298 -7.74 -15.47 -13.86
CA GLN A 298 -7.23 -16.56 -14.71
C GLN A 298 -6.31 -17.54 -13.96
N TYR A 299 -5.72 -17.12 -12.84
CA TYR A 299 -4.85 -17.96 -12.01
C TYR A 299 -5.62 -18.96 -11.14
N GLY A 300 -6.96 -18.93 -11.12
CA GLY A 300 -7.80 -19.94 -10.47
C GLY A 300 -7.67 -20.00 -8.95
N LYS A 301 -7.22 -18.92 -8.31
CA LYS A 301 -7.00 -18.80 -6.88
C LYS A 301 -7.75 -17.58 -6.33
N PRO A 302 -8.14 -17.58 -5.04
CA PRO A 302 -8.68 -16.39 -4.39
C PRO A 302 -7.69 -15.22 -4.46
N MET A 303 -8.21 -14.01 -4.55
CA MET A 303 -7.42 -12.78 -4.63
C MET A 303 -7.42 -12.04 -3.29
N TRP A 304 -6.26 -11.50 -2.93
CA TRP A 304 -6.16 -10.41 -1.95
C TRP A 304 -5.82 -9.14 -2.72
N ILE A 305 -6.67 -8.13 -2.63
CA ILE A 305 -6.39 -6.82 -3.20
C ILE A 305 -5.54 -6.05 -2.18
N THR A 306 -4.23 -6.27 -2.25
CA THR A 306 -3.30 -5.84 -1.19
C THR A 306 -3.08 -4.34 -1.20
N GLU A 307 -3.28 -3.68 -2.34
CA GLU A 307 -3.35 -2.21 -2.40
C GLU A 307 -4.42 -1.79 -3.40
N PHE A 308 -5.23 -0.81 -3.02
CA PHE A 308 -6.01 -0.05 -3.99
C PHE A 308 -6.11 1.42 -3.63
N ALA A 309 -6.20 2.26 -4.66
CA ALA A 309 -6.50 3.69 -4.55
C ALA A 309 -7.06 4.23 -5.88
N CYS A 310 -7.74 5.38 -5.84
CA CYS A 310 -8.20 6.08 -7.03
C CYS A 310 -7.06 6.93 -7.62
N ILE A 311 -6.24 6.28 -8.43
CA ILE A 311 -5.12 6.89 -9.14
C ILE A 311 -4.76 5.99 -10.32
N ASN A 312 -4.46 6.54 -11.48
CA ASN A 312 -4.09 5.75 -12.66
C ASN A 312 -2.64 6.00 -13.07
N TYR A 313 -1.82 4.94 -13.10
CA TYR A 313 -0.40 4.97 -13.44
C TYR A 313 -0.07 4.49 -14.87
N GLN A 314 -1.06 4.08 -15.68
CA GLN A 314 -0.81 3.48 -17.00
C GLN A 314 -0.34 4.50 -18.06
N GLY A 315 -0.55 5.79 -17.80
CA GLY A 315 -0.09 6.90 -18.64
C GLY A 315 1.40 7.25 -18.48
N PRO A 316 1.89 8.28 -19.19
CA PRO A 316 3.24 8.82 -18.99
C PRO A 316 3.40 9.55 -17.64
N SER A 317 2.29 9.94 -17.02
CA SER A 317 2.22 10.59 -15.71
C SER A 317 1.02 10.03 -14.94
N PRO A 318 1.06 10.03 -13.60
CA PRO A 318 -0.09 9.64 -12.79
C PRO A 318 -1.29 10.56 -13.03
N VAL A 319 -2.48 9.97 -13.17
CA VAL A 319 -3.76 10.68 -13.17
C VAL A 319 -4.38 10.55 -11.79
N TYR A 320 -4.40 11.65 -11.05
CA TYR A 320 -5.00 11.71 -9.72
C TYR A 320 -6.50 11.99 -9.80
N CYS A 321 -7.29 11.25 -9.03
CA CYS A 321 -8.71 11.55 -8.86
C CYS A 321 -8.89 12.81 -7.99
N ASP A 322 -9.91 13.63 -8.30
CA ASP A 322 -10.40 14.62 -7.34
C ASP A 322 -11.14 13.95 -6.16
N GLN A 323 -11.41 14.70 -5.10
CA GLN A 323 -12.04 14.15 -3.89
C GLN A 323 -13.38 13.45 -4.16
N GLY A 324 -14.25 14.02 -5.00
CA GLY A 324 -15.56 13.42 -5.28
C GLY A 324 -15.43 12.11 -6.04
N LYS A 325 -14.47 12.04 -6.96
CA LYS A 325 -14.14 10.81 -7.69
C LYS A 325 -13.48 9.78 -6.77
N VAL A 326 -12.59 10.19 -5.85
CA VAL A 326 -12.03 9.30 -4.81
C VAL A 326 -13.15 8.69 -3.97
N ASP A 327 -14.06 9.51 -3.45
CA ASP A 327 -15.12 9.05 -2.56
C ASP A 327 -16.05 8.04 -3.26
N SER A 328 -16.50 8.37 -4.47
CA SER A 328 -17.37 7.50 -5.26
C SER A 328 -16.68 6.20 -5.70
N MET A 329 -15.40 6.25 -6.05
CA MET A 329 -14.62 5.06 -6.43
C MET A 329 -14.34 4.17 -5.23
N LEU A 330 -14.00 4.74 -4.06
CA LEU A 330 -13.80 3.96 -2.83
C LEU A 330 -15.07 3.19 -2.46
N GLN A 331 -16.23 3.85 -2.47
CA GLN A 331 -17.50 3.19 -2.19
C GLN A 331 -17.75 2.02 -3.16
N GLN A 332 -17.63 2.27 -4.46
CA GLN A 332 -17.88 1.24 -5.49
C GLN A 332 -16.88 0.08 -5.42
N MET A 333 -15.60 0.34 -5.16
CA MET A 333 -14.58 -0.69 -4.99
C MET A 333 -14.86 -1.54 -3.75
N VAL A 334 -15.20 -0.92 -2.61
CA VAL A 334 -15.56 -1.66 -1.39
C VAL A 334 -16.80 -2.53 -1.62
N GLU A 335 -17.87 -2.00 -2.23
CA GLU A 335 -19.07 -2.77 -2.55
C GLU A 335 -18.76 -3.96 -3.49
N LEU A 336 -17.90 -3.75 -4.50
CA LEU A 336 -17.45 -4.80 -5.41
C LEU A 336 -16.64 -5.87 -4.67
N PHE A 337 -15.60 -5.52 -3.93
CA PHE A 337 -14.75 -6.49 -3.23
C PHE A 337 -15.49 -7.26 -2.13
N GLU A 338 -16.49 -6.61 -1.51
CA GLU A 338 -17.34 -7.25 -0.53
C GLU A 338 -18.30 -8.28 -1.15
N SER A 339 -18.76 -8.05 -2.39
CA SER A 339 -19.70 -8.94 -3.08
C SER A 339 -19.04 -9.99 -3.97
N ASP A 340 -17.85 -9.74 -4.49
CA ASP A 340 -17.13 -10.66 -5.35
C ASP A 340 -16.54 -11.82 -4.55
N SER A 341 -16.99 -13.04 -4.86
CA SER A 341 -16.53 -14.28 -4.22
C SER A 341 -15.07 -14.63 -4.54
N ARG A 342 -14.50 -14.07 -5.62
CA ARG A 342 -13.09 -14.25 -5.98
C ARG A 342 -12.17 -13.47 -5.03
N VAL A 343 -12.66 -12.39 -4.42
CA VAL A 343 -11.89 -11.53 -3.52
C VAL A 343 -12.02 -12.04 -2.09
N ALA A 344 -10.93 -12.48 -1.49
CA ALA A 344 -10.91 -12.97 -0.11
C ALA A 344 -10.51 -11.89 0.91
N ALA A 345 -9.77 -10.86 0.49
CA ALA A 345 -9.43 -9.69 1.29
C ALA A 345 -9.12 -8.48 0.40
N TYR A 346 -9.20 -7.27 0.97
CA TYR A 346 -8.78 -6.04 0.30
C TYR A 346 -8.25 -5.02 1.32
N SER A 347 -7.31 -4.18 0.91
CA SER A 347 -6.75 -3.11 1.74
C SER A 347 -6.54 -1.83 0.94
N VAL A 348 -7.11 -0.73 1.43
CA VAL A 348 -6.85 0.60 0.86
C VAL A 348 -5.39 0.96 1.18
N SER A 349 -4.72 1.60 0.22
CA SER A 349 -3.34 2.05 0.43
C SER A 349 -3.30 3.31 1.30
N ASP A 350 -2.57 3.24 2.42
CA ASP A 350 -2.25 4.37 3.32
C ASP A 350 -0.95 5.06 2.88
N ALA A 351 -0.32 4.62 1.78
CA ALA A 351 0.76 5.36 1.13
C ALA A 351 0.25 6.68 0.54
N SER A 352 1.17 7.55 0.09
CA SER A 352 0.75 8.78 -0.56
C SER A 352 0.21 8.49 -1.96
N ASN A 353 -1.10 8.70 -2.12
CA ASN A 353 -1.85 8.40 -3.35
C ASN A 353 -2.29 9.67 -4.07
N GLY A 354 -1.60 10.78 -3.79
CA GLY A 354 -1.89 12.11 -4.31
C GLY A 354 -2.72 12.97 -3.36
N PRO A 355 -3.03 14.22 -3.76
CA PRO A 355 -3.58 15.23 -2.85
C PRO A 355 -4.89 14.85 -2.14
N PHE A 356 -5.67 13.96 -2.75
CA PHE A 356 -6.96 13.49 -2.24
C PHE A 356 -6.95 11.98 -1.93
N GLY A 357 -5.83 11.28 -2.11
CA GLY A 357 -5.75 9.82 -1.95
C GLY A 357 -5.39 9.38 -0.54
N ASP A 358 -4.82 10.26 0.27
CA ASP A 358 -4.24 9.90 1.56
C ASP A 358 -5.34 9.70 2.61
N LEU A 359 -5.24 8.64 3.43
CA LEU A 359 -6.22 8.37 4.50
C LEU A 359 -6.03 9.31 5.70
N THR A 360 -4.84 9.87 5.84
CA THR A 360 -4.46 10.81 6.90
C THR A 360 -3.75 12.01 6.29
N PRO A 361 -4.06 13.27 6.67
CA PRO A 361 -3.59 14.45 5.95
C PRO A 361 -2.06 14.66 5.92
N ASN A 362 -1.33 14.04 6.84
CA ASN A 362 0.09 14.30 7.02
C ASN A 362 0.91 13.03 7.21
N GLN A 363 0.34 11.83 7.01
CA GLN A 363 0.98 10.55 7.26
C GLN A 363 1.41 10.31 8.73
N GLN A 364 1.21 11.27 9.65
CA GLN A 364 1.40 11.05 11.10
C GLN A 364 0.17 10.44 11.77
N GLY A 365 -0.92 10.19 11.04
CA GLY A 365 -2.09 9.53 11.60
C GLY A 365 -2.85 10.31 12.67
N GLN A 366 -2.67 11.63 12.74
CA GLN A 366 -3.26 12.48 13.78
C GLN A 366 -4.76 12.71 13.60
N SER A 367 -5.28 12.50 12.39
CA SER A 367 -6.71 12.57 12.07
C SER A 367 -6.98 11.83 10.75
N LEU A 368 -8.26 11.53 10.47
CA LEU A 368 -8.67 11.07 9.15
C LEU A 368 -8.90 12.24 8.20
N SER A 369 -8.41 12.09 6.97
CA SER A 369 -8.79 12.92 5.83
C SER A 369 -10.27 12.68 5.43
N ALA A 370 -10.75 13.38 4.40
CA ALA A 370 -12.04 13.07 3.79
C ALA A 370 -12.06 11.61 3.27
N THR A 371 -11.00 11.21 2.57
CA THR A 371 -10.79 9.87 2.04
C THR A 371 -10.76 8.79 3.12
N GLY A 372 -10.06 9.03 4.23
CA GLY A 372 -10.05 8.12 5.37
C GLY A 372 -11.44 7.92 5.98
N LYS A 373 -12.24 8.99 6.09
CA LYS A 373 -13.63 8.92 6.55
C LYS A 373 -14.53 8.17 5.55
N SER A 374 -14.33 8.41 4.26
CA SER A 374 -15.06 7.77 3.16
C SER A 374 -14.83 6.26 3.13
N TYR A 375 -13.58 5.83 3.28
CA TYR A 375 -13.24 4.40 3.38
C TYR A 375 -13.89 3.76 4.61
N MET A 376 -13.75 4.38 5.79
CA MET A 376 -14.37 3.88 7.02
C MET A 376 -15.89 3.72 6.88
N ALA A 377 -16.57 4.73 6.33
CA ALA A 377 -18.02 4.70 6.12
C ALA A 377 -18.42 3.58 5.14
N SER A 378 -17.69 3.41 4.05
CA SER A 378 -17.93 2.37 3.05
C SER A 378 -17.82 0.96 3.64
N VAL A 379 -16.78 0.71 4.44
CA VAL A 379 -16.58 -0.59 5.12
C VAL A 379 -17.68 -0.85 6.16
N GLN A 380 -18.07 0.15 6.94
CA GLN A 380 -19.15 0.02 7.92
C GLN A 380 -20.50 -0.24 7.24
N GLN A 381 -20.78 0.43 6.12
CA GLN A 381 -21.98 0.20 5.33
C GLN A 381 -22.04 -1.23 4.80
N ALA A 382 -20.95 -1.72 4.18
CA ALA A 382 -20.89 -3.10 3.66
C ALA A 382 -21.07 -4.15 4.77
N THR A 383 -20.42 -3.93 5.92
CA THR A 383 -20.56 -4.79 7.10
C THR A 383 -22.01 -4.84 7.59
N ASN A 384 -22.68 -3.70 7.68
CA ASN A 384 -24.07 -3.61 8.10
C ASN A 384 -25.02 -4.29 7.10
N GLN A 385 -24.77 -4.17 5.80
CA GLN A 385 -25.55 -4.86 4.77
C GLN A 385 -25.42 -6.38 4.87
N ARG A 386 -24.20 -6.90 5.12
CA ARG A 386 -23.97 -8.33 5.36
C ARG A 386 -24.72 -8.85 6.58
N ARG A 387 -24.66 -8.13 7.71
CA ARG A 387 -25.40 -8.48 8.93
C ARG A 387 -26.90 -8.54 8.68
N ARG A 388 -27.47 -7.58 7.94
CA ARG A 388 -28.90 -7.58 7.59
C ARG A 388 -29.29 -8.76 6.69
N ARG A 389 -28.48 -9.11 5.70
CA ARG A 389 -28.74 -10.28 4.83
C ARG A 389 -28.69 -11.61 5.59
N GLY A 390 -27.80 -11.75 6.57
CA GLY A 390 -27.71 -12.92 7.44
C GLY A 390 -28.84 -13.06 8.48
N LEU A 391 -29.65 -12.02 8.68
CA LEU A 391 -30.74 -11.99 9.67
C LEU A 391 -32.13 -12.28 9.05
N VAL A 392 -32.23 -12.58 7.76
CA VAL A 392 -33.52 -12.96 7.14
C VAL A 392 -33.91 -14.36 7.63
N PRO A 393 -34.99 -14.53 8.42
CA PRO A 393 -35.40 -15.86 8.88
C PRO A 393 -35.85 -16.70 7.69
N MET A 394 -35.32 -17.92 7.54
CA MET A 394 -35.88 -18.89 6.61
C MET A 394 -37.34 -19.16 7.01
N ARG A 395 -38.28 -18.66 6.20
CA ARG A 395 -39.71 -18.95 6.36
C ARG A 395 -39.90 -20.45 6.16
N LYS A 396 -40.16 -21.19 7.24
CA LYS A 396 -40.58 -22.61 7.17
C LYS A 396 -41.75 -22.69 6.20
N GLN A 397 -41.54 -23.35 5.06
CA GLN A 397 -42.65 -23.76 4.19
C GLN A 397 -43.49 -24.76 4.98
N SER A 398 -44.64 -24.31 5.47
CA SER A 398 -45.67 -25.19 6.01
C SER A 398 -46.28 -25.95 4.83
N SER A 399 -45.98 -27.24 4.75
CA SER A 399 -46.66 -28.18 3.86
C SER A 399 -48.10 -28.38 4.33
N THR A 400 -49.04 -27.65 3.73
CA THR A 400 -50.47 -28.00 3.77
C THR A 400 -50.75 -28.95 2.62
N THR A 401 -50.68 -30.25 2.90
CA THR A 401 -51.42 -31.26 2.14
C THR A 401 -52.78 -31.43 2.79
N SER A 402 -53.81 -30.89 2.14
CA SER A 402 -55.22 -31.17 2.43
C SER A 402 -55.55 -32.61 2.04
N ALA A 403 -56.47 -33.20 2.81
CA ALA A 403 -57.08 -34.51 2.61
C ALA A 403 -58.02 -34.56 1.39
#